data_AF-A0A346XZ23-F1
#
_entry.id   AF-A0A346XZ23-F1
#
_cell.length_a   1.000
_cell.length_b   1.000
_cell.length_c   1.000
_cell.angle_alpha   90.00
_cell.angle_beta   90.00
_cell.angle_gamma   90.00
#
_symmetry.space_group_name_H-M   'P 1'
#
loop_
_entity.id
_entity.type
_entity.pdbx_description
1 polymer ?
#
loop_
_entity_poly.entity_id
_entity_poly.type
_entity_poly.pdbx_seq_one_letter_code
_entity_poly.pdbx_strand_id
1 'polypeptide(L)'
;MSDELHDGLLSLDFHAVQADRKGVVQYARRPNRFLTEWVHDDGEELLFTWEFDLGEFCKAVDWQIGAAETSFQILFPQFDVRIARDLEAVAIEVSRLEEQMRTLDLSDPSL
;
A
#
# COMPACT_ATOMS: atom_id res chain seq x y z
N MET A 1 -5.03 -16.89 -21.90
CA MET A 1 -4.48 -15.52 -21.97
C MET A 1 -3.78 -15.33 -20.64
N SER A 2 -2.45 -15.16 -20.60
CA SER A 2 -1.88 -14.59 -19.37
C SER A 2 -2.50 -13.20 -19.23
N ASP A 3 -2.93 -12.88 -18.02
CA ASP A 3 -3.68 -11.65 -17.75
C ASP A 3 -2.69 -10.50 -17.94
N GLU A 4 -2.84 -9.69 -18.99
CA GLU A 4 -1.93 -8.59 -19.32
C GLU A 4 -1.71 -7.65 -18.13
N LEU A 5 -2.76 -7.48 -17.31
CA LEU A 5 -2.69 -6.77 -16.04
C LEU A 5 -1.79 -7.47 -15.01
N HIS A 6 -1.84 -8.80 -14.88
CA HIS A 6 -0.98 -9.54 -13.94
C HIS A 6 0.50 -9.37 -14.30
N ASP A 7 0.85 -9.55 -15.57
CA ASP A 7 2.22 -9.36 -16.05
C ASP A 7 2.68 -7.89 -15.89
N GLY A 8 1.76 -6.95 -16.11
CA GLY A 8 1.99 -5.52 -15.87
C GLY A 8 2.23 -5.19 -14.39
N LEU A 9 1.40 -5.70 -13.48
CA LEU A 9 1.55 -5.53 -12.04
C LEU A 9 2.87 -6.11 -11.54
N LEU A 10 3.27 -7.29 -12.03
CA LEU A 10 4.58 -7.87 -11.73
C LEU A 10 5.73 -6.95 -12.16
N SER A 11 5.60 -6.25 -13.29
CA SER A 11 6.61 -5.27 -13.73
C SER A 11 6.72 -4.03 -12.82
N LEU A 12 5.65 -3.72 -12.08
CA LEU A 12 5.63 -2.70 -11.03
C LEU A 12 6.04 -3.26 -9.65
N ASP A 13 6.45 -4.53 -9.57
CA ASP A 13 6.80 -5.25 -8.33
C ASP A 13 5.59 -5.57 -7.42
N PHE A 14 4.39 -5.60 -7.99
CA PHE A 14 3.20 -6.14 -7.34
C PHE A 14 3.12 -7.65 -7.56
N HIS A 15 3.18 -8.40 -6.46
CA HIS A 15 3.10 -9.86 -6.46
C HIS A 15 1.75 -10.34 -5.96
N ALA A 16 1.14 -11.31 -6.64
CA ALA A 16 -0.11 -11.91 -6.19
C ALA A 16 0.08 -12.63 -4.84
N VAL A 17 -0.74 -12.28 -3.85
CA VAL A 17 -0.70 -12.83 -2.49
C VAL A 17 -1.74 -13.92 -2.30
N GLN A 18 -3.00 -13.62 -2.64
CA GLN A 18 -4.12 -14.54 -2.45
C GLN A 18 -5.32 -14.12 -3.33
N ALA A 19 -6.10 -15.10 -3.80
CA ALA A 19 -7.46 -14.86 -4.27
C ALA A 19 -8.45 -15.14 -3.13
N ASP A 20 -9.37 -14.22 -2.87
CA ASP A 20 -10.42 -14.44 -1.87
C ASP A 20 -11.53 -15.37 -2.40
N ARG A 21 -12.47 -15.77 -1.52
CA ARG A 21 -13.58 -16.68 -1.91
C ARG A 21 -14.56 -16.07 -2.91
N LYS A 22 -14.52 -14.74 -3.11
CA LYS A 22 -15.37 -14.01 -4.05
C LYS A 22 -14.68 -13.81 -5.40
N GLY A 23 -13.44 -14.27 -5.54
CA GLY A 23 -12.66 -14.16 -6.78
C GLY A 23 -11.80 -12.91 -6.85
N VAL A 24 -11.74 -12.10 -5.78
CA VAL A 24 -10.88 -10.91 -5.74
C VAL A 24 -9.43 -11.35 -5.62
N VAL A 25 -8.58 -10.96 -6.58
CA VAL A 25 -7.14 -11.24 -6.54
C VAL A 25 -6.43 -10.08 -5.86
N GLN A 26 -5.65 -10.38 -4.82
CA GLN A 26 -4.87 -9.39 -4.09
C GLN A 26 -3.42 -9.44 -4.52
N TYR A 27 -2.87 -8.27 -4.82
CA TYR A 27 -1.47 -8.07 -5.14
C TYR A 27 -0.84 -7.14 -4.11
N ALA A 28 0.40 -7.41 -3.75
CA ALA A 28 1.16 -6.58 -2.81
C ALA A 28 2.50 -6.15 -3.39
N ARG A 29 2.87 -4.90 -3.14
CA ARG A 29 4.21 -4.35 -3.37
C ARG A 29 4.74 -3.82 -2.05
N ARG A 30 6.02 -4.03 -1.77
CA ARG A 30 6.69 -3.53 -0.55
C ARG A 30 7.92 -2.71 -0.93
N PRO A 31 7.76 -1.40 -1.18
CA PRO A 31 8.89 -0.55 -1.57
C PRO A 31 9.93 -0.39 -0.46
N ASN A 32 9.56 -0.62 0.80
CA ASN A 32 10.48 -0.68 1.95
C ASN A 32 9.91 -1.55 3.07
N ARG A 33 10.62 -1.65 4.20
CA ARG A 33 10.23 -2.51 5.34
C ARG A 33 8.98 -2.05 6.11
N PHE A 34 8.53 -0.81 5.91
CA PHE A 34 7.43 -0.22 6.67
C PHE A 34 6.15 -0.06 5.82
N LEU A 35 6.28 0.14 4.51
CA LEU A 35 5.16 0.38 3.60
C LEU A 35 4.80 -0.89 2.82
N THR A 36 3.53 -1.28 2.86
CA THR A 36 2.93 -2.25 1.94
C THR A 36 1.84 -1.55 1.13
N GLU A 37 1.92 -1.68 -0.18
CA GLU A 37 0.91 -1.20 -1.13
C GLU A 37 0.11 -2.40 -1.62
N TRP A 38 -1.19 -2.21 -1.79
CA TRP A 38 -2.13 -3.26 -2.15
C TRP A 38 -2.95 -2.87 -3.37
N VAL A 39 -3.14 -3.83 -4.27
CA VAL A 39 -4.11 -3.76 -5.37
C VAL A 39 -5.06 -4.94 -5.23
N HIS A 40 -6.35 -4.66 -5.13
CA HIS A 40 -7.41 -5.68 -5.13
C HIS A 40 -8.14 -5.62 -6.48
N ASP A 41 -8.10 -6.72 -7.21
CA ASP A 41 -8.77 -6.86 -8.51
C ASP A 41 -10.04 -7.70 -8.37
N ASP A 42 -11.21 -7.07 -8.55
CA ASP A 42 -12.50 -7.75 -8.53
C ASP A 42 -12.98 -8.22 -9.91
N GLY A 43 -12.19 -7.96 -10.96
CA GLY A 43 -12.49 -8.27 -12.35
C GLY A 43 -13.11 -7.12 -13.14
N GLU A 44 -13.64 -6.08 -12.48
CA GLU A 44 -14.22 -4.89 -13.13
C GLU A 44 -13.38 -3.64 -12.86
N GLU A 45 -13.03 -3.41 -11.59
CA GLU A 45 -12.24 -2.26 -11.12
C GLU A 45 -11.09 -2.74 -10.22
N LEU A 46 -10.15 -1.84 -9.96
CA LEU A 46 -9.12 -2.06 -8.94
C LEU A 46 -9.38 -1.18 -7.74
N LEU A 47 -9.12 -1.73 -6.56
CA LEU A 47 -9.00 -0.96 -5.33
C LEU A 47 -7.51 -0.84 -4.97
N PHE A 48 -6.99 0.37 -4.95
CA PHE A 48 -5.65 0.69 -4.46
C PHE A 48 -5.72 1.16 -3.01
N THR A 49 -4.89 0.56 -2.16
CA THR A 49 -4.74 0.96 -0.74
C THR A 49 -3.31 0.72 -0.27
N TRP A 50 -2.99 1.16 0.94
CA TRP A 50 -1.65 1.00 1.51
C TRP A 50 -1.71 0.96 3.04
N GLU A 51 -0.70 0.32 3.62
CA GLU A 51 -0.50 0.21 5.06
C GLU A 51 0.95 0.56 5.39
N PHE A 52 1.14 1.41 6.39
CA PHE A 52 2.45 1.77 6.93
C PHE A 52 2.57 1.33 8.38
N ASP A 53 3.56 0.48 8.68
CA ASP A 53 3.84 -0.03 10.02
C ASP A 53 4.47 1.05 10.91
N LEU A 54 3.61 1.87 11.51
CA LEU A 54 4.00 2.99 12.36
C LEU A 54 4.68 2.50 13.64
N GLY A 55 4.23 1.38 14.19
CA GLY A 55 4.82 0.77 15.38
C GLY A 55 6.28 0.40 15.16
N GLU A 56 6.58 -0.35 14.08
CA GLU A 56 7.96 -0.71 13.74
C GLU A 56 8.78 0.50 13.29
N PHE A 57 8.18 1.50 12.63
CA PHE A 57 8.88 2.75 12.32
C PHE A 57 9.33 3.49 13.58
N CYS A 58 8.42 3.75 14.52
CA CYS A 58 8.73 4.45 15.77
C CYS A 58 9.81 3.71 16.57
N LYS A 59 9.69 2.38 16.68
CA LYS A 59 10.70 1.53 17.31
C LYS A 59 12.07 1.63 16.61
N ALA A 60 12.10 1.76 15.29
CA ALA A 60 13.35 1.90 14.53
C ALA A 60 14.06 3.25 14.71
N VAL A 61 13.35 4.27 15.22
CA VAL A 61 13.89 5.62 15.52
C VAL A 61 13.92 5.92 17.02
N ASP A 62 13.86 4.89 17.87
CA ASP A 62 13.87 4.98 19.34
C ASP A 62 12.73 5.83 19.94
N TRP A 63 11.58 5.87 19.26
CA TRP A 63 10.36 6.52 19.76
C TRP A 63 9.40 5.51 20.37
N GLN A 64 8.64 5.98 21.37
CA GLN A 64 7.65 5.17 22.06
C GLN A 64 6.23 5.70 21.82
N ILE A 65 5.35 4.80 21.40
CA ILE A 65 3.90 5.06 21.31
C ILE A 65 3.31 4.81 22.70
N GLY A 66 2.60 5.80 23.25
CA GLY A 66 2.03 5.73 24.60
C GLY A 66 0.77 4.85 24.74
N ALA A 67 0.23 4.31 23.64
CA ALA A 67 -0.93 3.43 23.65
C ALA A 67 -0.52 1.98 23.99
N ALA A 68 -1.25 1.35 24.91
CA ALA A 68 -0.88 0.08 25.56
C ALA A 68 -0.85 -1.17 24.64
N GLU A 69 -1.27 -1.05 23.39
CA GLU A 69 -1.22 -2.13 22.39
C GLU A 69 -0.33 -1.67 21.22
N THR A 70 0.93 -2.11 21.22
CA THR A 70 1.90 -1.82 20.15
C THR A 70 1.72 -2.71 18.92
N SER A 71 1.07 -3.86 19.08
CA SER A 71 0.63 -4.71 17.97
C SER A 71 -0.58 -4.06 17.30
N PHE A 72 -0.42 -3.69 16.02
CA PHE A 72 -1.40 -3.02 15.13
C PHE A 72 -1.42 -1.49 15.13
N GLN A 73 -0.30 -0.82 15.41
CA GLN A 73 -0.16 0.61 15.10
C GLN A 73 0.19 0.79 13.61
N ILE A 74 -0.86 0.93 12.79
CA ILE A 74 -0.75 1.05 11.33
C ILE A 74 -1.35 2.39 10.88
N LEU A 75 -0.65 3.09 9.98
CA LEU A 75 -1.25 4.18 9.21
C LEU A 75 -1.78 3.62 7.89
N PHE A 76 -2.96 4.07 7.49
CA PHE A 76 -3.64 3.66 6.27
C PHE A 76 -4.45 4.85 5.74
N PRO A 77 -4.83 4.89 4.46
CA PRO A 77 -5.60 6.00 3.91
C PRO A 77 -7.00 6.06 4.55
N GLN A 78 -7.54 7.27 4.70
CA GLN A 78 -8.91 7.43 5.20
C GLN A 78 -9.95 6.79 4.25
N PHE A 79 -9.66 6.80 2.96
CA PHE A 79 -10.48 6.18 1.92
C PHE A 79 -9.56 5.47 0.93
N ASP A 80 -9.88 4.23 0.62
CA ASP A 80 -9.26 3.50 -0.48
C ASP A 80 -9.65 4.13 -1.83
N VAL A 81 -8.79 3.97 -2.82
CA VAL A 81 -8.99 4.57 -4.14
C VAL A 81 -9.47 3.49 -5.12
N ARG A 82 -10.66 3.68 -5.69
CA ARG A 82 -11.11 2.88 -6.83
C ARG A 82 -10.57 3.48 -8.11
N ILE A 83 -9.96 2.64 -8.93
CA ILE A 83 -9.34 3.02 -10.20
C ILE A 83 -9.74 2.04 -11.30
N ALA A 84 -9.58 2.47 -12.55
CA ALA A 84 -9.80 1.60 -13.70
C ALA A 84 -8.88 0.36 -13.61
N ARG A 85 -9.35 -0.77 -14.14
CA ARG A 85 -8.57 -2.01 -14.30
C ARG A 85 -7.51 -1.88 -15.39
N ASP A 86 -6.55 -0.99 -15.14
CA ASP A 86 -5.53 -0.52 -16.05
C ASP A 86 -4.21 -0.25 -15.30
N LEU A 87 -3.09 -0.54 -15.95
CA LEU A 87 -1.76 -0.45 -15.34
C LEU A 87 -1.30 1.00 -15.14
N GLU A 88 -1.66 1.91 -16.05
CA GLU A 88 -1.30 3.34 -15.93
C GLU A 88 -1.98 3.96 -14.71
N ALA A 89 -3.25 3.61 -14.47
CA ALA A 89 -3.97 4.04 -13.27
C ALA A 89 -3.28 3.60 -11.97
N VAL A 90 -2.76 2.36 -11.90
CA VAL A 90 -1.99 1.87 -10.74
C VAL A 90 -0.71 2.70 -10.56
N ALA A 91 0.04 2.92 -11.64
CA ALA A 91 1.29 3.68 -11.59
C ALA A 91 1.09 5.14 -11.11
N ILE A 92 -0.03 5.76 -11.48
CA ILE A 92 -0.41 7.11 -11.02
C ILE A 92 -0.63 7.12 -9.50
N GLU A 93 -1.37 6.16 -8.96
CA GLU A 93 -1.64 6.11 -7.51
C GLU A 93 -0.39 5.77 -6.69
N VAL A 94 0.47 4.89 -7.20
CA VAL A 94 1.81 4.65 -6.63
C VAL A 94 2.61 5.96 -6.56
N SER A 95 2.68 6.70 -7.67
CA SER A 95 3.43 7.95 -7.73
C SER A 95 2.88 8.99 -6.75
N ARG A 96 1.55 9.08 -6.62
CA ARG A 96 0.88 9.97 -5.66
C ARG A 96 1.21 9.60 -4.21
N LEU A 97 1.18 8.31 -3.88
CA LEU A 97 1.54 7.82 -2.56
C LEU A 97 3.01 8.11 -2.23
N GLU A 98 3.92 7.82 -3.16
CA GLU A 98 5.35 8.06 -2.97
C GLU A 98 5.65 9.56 -2.77
N GLU A 99 4.95 10.45 -3.48
CA GLU A 99 5.03 11.89 -3.28
C GLU A 99 4.50 12.31 -1.89
N GLN A 100 3.32 11.81 -1.49
CA GLN A 100 2.76 12.08 -0.17
C GLN A 100 3.70 11.62 0.96
N MET A 101 4.22 10.40 0.87
CA MET A 101 5.12 9.83 1.88
C MET A 101 6.47 10.55 1.94
N ARG A 102 6.98 11.04 0.81
CA ARG A 102 8.21 11.86 0.79
C ARG A 102 8.04 13.18 1.54
N THR A 103 6.83 13.74 1.54
CA THR A 103 6.53 14.96 2.29
C THR A 103 6.24 14.72 3.77
N LEU A 104 6.03 13.46 4.17
CA LEU A 104 5.75 13.09 5.55
C LEU A 104 7.06 12.89 6.32
N ASP A 105 7.55 13.96 6.95
CA ASP A 105 8.61 13.88 7.95
C ASP A 105 8.00 13.98 9.35
N LEU A 106 7.68 12.83 9.97
CA LEU A 106 7.13 12.77 11.33
C LEU A 106 8.05 13.36 12.41
N SER A 107 9.31 13.65 12.07
CA SER A 107 10.30 14.26 12.97
C SER A 107 10.49 15.75 12.77
N ASP A 108 9.86 16.33 11.75
CA ASP A 108 9.93 17.77 11.50
C ASP A 108 9.27 18.53 12.68
N PRO A 109 10.03 19.36 13.43
CA PRO A 109 9.49 20.11 14.56
C PRO A 109 8.52 21.23 14.15
N SER A 110 8.34 21.48 12.86
CA SER A 110 7.42 22.49 12.31
C SER A 110 6.05 21.94 11.90
N LEU A 111 5.84 20.63 12.01
CA LEU A 111 4.53 19.98 11.83
C LEU A 111 3.42 20.58 12.72
#